data_AF-A0A962INA5-F1
#
_entry.id   AF-A0A962INA5-F1
#
_cell.length_a   1.000
_cell.length_b   1.000
_cell.length_c   1.000
_cell.angle_alpha   90.00
_cell.angle_beta   90.00
_cell.angle_gamma   90.00
#
_symmetry.space_group_name_H-M   'P 1'
#
loop_
_entity.id
_entity.type
_entity.pdbx_description
1 polymer ?
#
loop_
_entity_poly.entity_id
_entity_poly.type
_entity_poly.pdbx_seq_one_letter_code
_entity_poly.pdbx_strand_id
1 'polypeptide(L)' 'MSRPQVTHLLDAAGAGDATAQRELYELAYVELKRIARSTLNRPGAPRALNPTTLVHEAYVKIA' A
#
# COMPACT_ATOMS: atom_id res chain seq x y z
N MET A 1 -4.26 12.79 2.83
CA MET A 1 -3.10 13.32 2.10
C MET A 1 -3.57 14.00 0.83
N SER A 2 -2.96 15.13 0.50
CA SER A 2 -3.15 15.75 -0.80
C SER A 2 -2.24 15.05 -1.83
N ARG A 3 -2.71 14.92 -3.07
CA ARG A 3 -1.96 14.35 -4.21
C ARG A 3 -0.52 14.92 -4.36
N PRO A 4 -0.28 16.23 -4.13
CA PRO A 4 1.07 16.81 -4.17
C PRO A 4 2.05 16.22 -3.14
N GLN A 5 1.56 15.82 -1.96
CA GLN A 5 2.41 15.25 -0.91
C GLN A 5 2.94 13.86 -1.29
N VAL A 6 2.12 13.05 -1.97
CA VAL A 6 2.53 11.72 -2.46
C VAL A 6 3.54 11.84 -3.60
N THR A 7 3.33 12.78 -4.54
CA THR A 7 4.27 13.03 -5.64
C THR A 7 5.63 13.45 -5.12
N HIS A 8 5.69 14.35 -4.13
CA HIS A 8 6.94 14.74 -3.50
C HIS A 8 7.68 13.57 -2.83
N LEU A 9 6.95 12.69 -2.13
CA LEU A 9 7.55 11.49 -1.53
C LEU A 9 8.09 10.51 -2.58
N LEU A 10 7.41 10.38 -3.72
CA LEU A 10 7.89 9.55 -4.84
C LEU A 10 9.18 10.12 -5.44
N ASP A 11 9.24 11.42 -5.67
CA ASP A 11 10.43 12.09 -6.23
C ASP A 11 11.63 11.95 -5.27
N ALA A 12 11.43 12.24 -3.98
CA ALA A 12 12.47 12.12 -2.96
C ALA A 12 12.94 10.66 -2.77
N ALA A 13 12.01 9.70 -2.78
CA ALA A 13 12.34 8.29 -2.71
C ALA A 13 13.17 7.82 -3.93
N GLY A 14 12.84 8.32 -5.14
CA GLY A 14 13.59 8.07 -6.37
C GLY A 14 14.98 8.70 -6.38
N ALA A 15 15.17 9.80 -5.64
CA ALA A 15 16.46 10.43 -5.40
C ALA A 15 17.31 9.72 -4.33
N GLY A 16 16.81 8.63 -3.71
CA GLY A 16 17.51 7.84 -2.72
C GLY A 16 17.28 8.25 -1.26
N ASP A 17 16.30 9.11 -0.98
CA ASP A 17 15.93 9.46 0.40
C ASP A 17 15.24 8.26 1.09
N ALA A 18 15.97 7.62 2.01
CA ALA A 18 15.50 6.47 2.78
C ALA A 18 14.32 6.80 3.72
N THR A 19 14.18 8.06 4.14
CA THR A 19 13.05 8.51 4.97
C THR A 19 11.81 8.63 4.11
N ALA A 20 11.93 9.27 2.94
CA ALA A 20 10.84 9.38 1.98
C ALA A 20 10.38 8.00 1.49
N GLN A 21 11.32 7.07 1.23
CA GLN A 21 10.99 5.68 0.92
C GLN A 21 10.16 5.02 2.03
N ARG A 22 10.58 5.15 3.29
CA ARG A 22 9.86 4.56 4.43
C ARG A 22 8.46 5.14 4.59
N GLU A 23 8.31 6.45 4.46
CA GLU A 23 7.01 7.12 4.55
C GLU A 23 6.09 6.68 3.40
N LEU A 24 6.62 6.60 2.18
CA LEU A 24 5.88 6.10 1.03
C LEU A 24 5.41 4.65 1.23
N TYR A 25 6.25 3.78 1.80
CA TYR A 25 5.89 2.40 2.13
C TYR A 25 4.78 2.30 3.17
N GLU A 26 4.86 3.06 4.27
CA GLU A 26 3.82 3.07 5.30
C GLU A 26 2.46 3.51 4.73
N LEU A 27 2.47 4.53 3.87
CA LEU A 27 1.27 5.03 3.22
C LEU A 27 0.67 4.00 2.26
N ALA A 28 1.49 3.37 1.42
CA ALA A 28 1.05 2.31 0.53
C ALA A 28 0.47 1.13 1.34
N TYR A 29 1.11 0.76 2.46
CA TYR A 29 0.68 -0.33 3.33
C TYR A 29 -0.71 -0.06 3.96
N VAL A 30 -0.94 1.16 4.45
CA VAL A 30 -2.25 1.57 4.99
C VAL A 30 -3.33 1.49 3.91
N GLU A 31 -3.03 1.94 2.70
CA GLU A 31 -4.02 1.99 1.63
C GLU A 31 -4.34 0.61 1.04
N LEU A 32 -3.34 -0.26 0.90
CA LEU A 32 -3.56 -1.66 0.54
C LEU A 32 -4.41 -2.38 1.59
N LYS A 33 -4.17 -2.14 2.90
CA LYS A 33 -5.03 -2.68 3.97
C LYS A 33 -6.46 -2.15 3.88
N ARG A 34 -6.66 -0.88 3.53
CA ARG A 34 -8.00 -0.30 3.34
C ARG A 34 -8.74 -0.97 2.18
N ILE A 35 -8.06 -1.17 1.05
CA ILE A 35 -8.60 -1.86 -0.13
C ILE A 35 -8.92 -3.32 0.20
N ALA A 36 -8.02 -4.03 0.89
CA ALA A 36 -8.24 -5.42 1.28
C ALA A 36 -9.47 -5.56 2.20
N ARG A 37 -9.61 -4.69 3.21
CA ARG A 37 -10.79 -4.67 4.09
C ARG A 37 -12.09 -4.42 3.30
N SER A 38 -12.09 -3.47 2.36
CA SER A 38 -13.29 -3.20 1.55
C SER A 38 -13.63 -4.37 0.63
N THR A 39 -12.62 -5.07 0.12
CA THR A 39 -12.78 -6.23 -0.76
C THR A 39 -13.37 -7.42 -0.01
N LEU A 40 -12.93 -7.68 1.23
CA LEU A 40 -13.43 -8.79 2.05
C LEU A 40 -14.84 -8.55 2.62
N ASN A 41 -15.23 -7.29 2.80
CA ASN A 41 -16.56 -6.93 3.24
C ASN A 41 -17.62 -7.01 2.12
N ARG A 42 -17.22 -7.33 0.88
CA ARG A 42 -18.17 -7.52 -0.24
C ARG A 42 -18.86 -8.90 -0.15
N PRO A 43 -20.19 -8.97 -0.37
CA PRO A 43 -20.89 -10.26 -0.44
C PRO A 43 -20.27 -11.15 -1.52
N GLY A 44 -19.94 -12.40 -1.16
CA GLY A 44 -19.31 -13.36 -2.07
C GLY A 44 -17.77 -13.30 -2.14
N ALA A 45 -17.11 -12.47 -1.34
CA ALA A 45 -15.66 -12.46 -1.27
C ALA A 45 -15.10 -13.82 -0.77
N PRO A 46 -13.97 -14.32 -1.32
CA PRO A 46 -13.36 -15.56 -0.85
C PRO A 46 -12.95 -15.45 0.62
N ARG A 47 -13.56 -16.26 1.50
CA ARG A 47 -13.28 -16.28 2.95
C ARG A 47 -11.84 -16.63 3.33
N ALA A 48 -11.01 -17.09 2.39
CA ALA A 48 -9.62 -17.51 2.62
C ALA A 48 -8.58 -16.38 2.48
N LEU A 49 -8.98 -15.19 2.00
CA LEU A 49 -8.03 -14.08 1.81
C LEU A 49 -7.97 -13.24 3.09
N ASN A 50 -6.85 -13.30 3.80
CA ASN A 50 -6.55 -12.38 4.90
C ASN A 50 -5.97 -11.08 4.33
N PRO A 51 -6.34 -9.89 4.84
CA PRO A 51 -5.73 -8.62 4.45
C PRO A 51 -4.20 -8.65 4.39
N THR A 52 -3.55 -9.34 5.33
CA THR A 52 -2.09 -9.47 5.38
C THR A 52 -1.54 -10.25 4.19
N THR A 53 -2.23 -11.29 3.72
CA THR A 53 -1.85 -12.06 2.52
C THR A 53 -1.95 -11.21 1.26
N LEU A 54 -3.02 -10.43 1.13
CA LEU A 54 -3.22 -9.50 0.01
C LEU A 54 -2.12 -8.44 -0.07
N VAL A 55 -1.71 -7.92 1.09
CA VAL A 55 -0.66 -6.92 1.16
C VAL A 55 0.73 -7.53 0.90
N HIS A 56 1.01 -8.74 1.41
CA HIS A 56 2.23 -9.46 1.08
C HIS A 56 2.34 -9.80 -0.41
N GLU A 57 1.26 -10.29 -1.05
CA GLU A 57 1.28 -10.52 -2.50
C GLU A 57 1.51 -9.22 -3.29
N ALA A 58 0.87 -8.12 -2.89
CA ALA A 58 1.08 -6.84 -3.54
C ALA A 58 2.52 -6.34 -3.36
N TYR A 59 3.11 -6.55 -2.18
CA TYR A 59 4.50 -6.22 -1.90
C TYR A 59 5.47 -7.03 -2.76
N VAL A 60 5.28 -8.35 -2.86
CA VAL A 60 6.12 -9.23 -3.69
C VAL A 60 6.02 -8.89 -5.18
N LYS A 61 4.87 -8.38 -5.66
CA LYS A 61 4.71 -7.99 -7.07
C LYS A 61 5.33 -6.63 -7.42
N ILE A 62 5.63 -5.80 -6.43
CA ILE A 62 6.23 -4.46 -6.63
C ILE A 62 7.77 -4.51 -6.54
N ALA A 63 8.32 -5.46 -5.79
CA ALA A 63 9.76 -5.73 -5.72
C ALA A 63 10.28 -6.46 -6.96
#